data_AF-T1CLH3-F1
#
_entry.id   AF-T1CLH3-F1
#
_cell.length_a   1.000
_cell.length_b   1.000
_cell.length_c   1.000
_cell.angle_alpha   90.00
_cell.angle_beta   90.00
_cell.angle_gamma   90.00
#
_symmetry.space_group_name_H-M   'P 1'
#
loop_
_entity.id
_entity.type
_entity.pdbx_description
1 polymer ?
#
loop_
_entity_poly.entity_id
_entity_poly.type
_entity_poly.pdbx_seq_one_letter_code
_entity_poly.pdbx_strand_id
1 'polypeptide(L)'
;CEQPAIRTVLSRAARAAVKRGVRPHKKTAIALAELEAMLATCGDSLEGLRDRALLCFGFASGGRRRSEIAAADLRDLRRIGPQGYIYRLEHSKTQQAGVTASSTPDK
;
A
#
# COMPACT_ATOMS: atom_id res chain seq x y z
N CYS A 1 -7.44 -19.03 -11.32
CA CYS A 1 -7.77 -18.99 -12.75
C CYS A 1 -6.49 -18.86 -13.56
N GLU A 2 -5.92 -19.97 -14.04
CA GLU A 2 -4.55 -20.01 -14.57
C GLU A 2 -4.43 -20.09 -16.10
N GLN A 3 -5.54 -20.10 -16.84
CA GLN A 3 -5.47 -20.20 -18.30
C GLN A 3 -4.92 -18.91 -18.93
N PRO A 4 -3.82 -18.99 -19.73
CA PRO A 4 -3.16 -17.81 -20.32
C PRO A 4 -4.07 -16.94 -21.20
N ALA A 5 -5.02 -17.56 -21.91
CA ALA A 5 -6.00 -16.86 -22.73
C ALA A 5 -6.87 -15.91 -21.90
N ILE A 6 -7.33 -16.36 -20.72
CA ILE A 6 -8.18 -15.55 -19.82
C ILE A 6 -7.39 -14.34 -19.30
N ARG A 7 -6.14 -14.53 -18.86
CA ARG A 7 -5.26 -13.42 -18.42
C ARG A 7 -5.06 -12.39 -19.54
N THR A 8 -4.88 -12.86 -20.77
CA THR A 8 -4.67 -11.99 -21.92
C THR A 8 -5.89 -11.12 -22.20
N VAL A 9 -7.09 -11.71 -22.22
CA VAL A 9 -8.36 -10.99 -22.40
C VAL A 9 -8.57 -9.95 -21.29
N LEU A 10 -8.42 -10.35 -20.02
CA LEU A 10 -8.56 -9.44 -18.88
C LEU A 10 -7.56 -8.27 -18.94
N SER A 11 -6.31 -8.52 -19.32
CA SER A 11 -5.30 -7.46 -19.46
C SER A 11 -5.63 -6.47 -20.58
N ARG A 12 -6.24 -6.93 -21.68
CA ARG A 12 -6.66 -6.08 -22.81
C ARG A 12 -7.89 -5.25 -22.44
N ALA A 13 -8.86 -5.86 -21.76
CA ALA A 13 -10.04 -5.17 -21.24
C ALA A 13 -9.65 -4.07 -20.25
N ALA A 14 -8.74 -4.35 -19.32
CA ALA A 14 -8.22 -3.35 -18.38
C ALA A 14 -7.54 -2.17 -19.08
N ARG A 15 -6.68 -2.44 -20.08
CA ARG A 15 -6.04 -1.39 -20.90
C ARG A 15 -7.05 -0.55 -21.68
N ALA A 16 -8.07 -1.18 -22.27
CA ALA A 16 -9.13 -0.49 -23.00
C ALA A 16 -9.97 0.42 -22.07
N ALA A 17 -10.28 -0.05 -20.86
CA ALA A 17 -10.99 0.75 -19.85
C ALA A 17 -10.19 2.01 -19.46
N VAL A 18 -8.88 1.87 -19.24
CA VAL A 18 -7.99 3.01 -18.98
C VAL A 18 -7.95 3.99 -20.17
N LYS A 19 -7.86 3.50 -21.41
CA LYS A 19 -7.90 4.35 -22.62
C LYS A 19 -9.22 5.11 -22.74
N ARG A 20 -10.32 4.53 -22.26
CA ARG A 20 -11.65 5.15 -22.17
C ARG A 20 -11.83 6.11 -20.98
N GLY A 21 -10.76 6.44 -20.25
CA GLY A 21 -10.81 7.38 -19.13
C GLY A 21 -11.29 6.77 -17.81
N VAL A 22 -11.59 5.47 -17.76
CA VAL A 22 -11.89 4.80 -16.48
C VAL A 22 -10.61 4.80 -15.64
N ARG A 23 -10.66 5.47 -14.49
CA ARG A 23 -9.56 5.53 -13.53
C ARG A 23 -10.02 4.86 -12.23
N PRO A 24 -9.16 4.06 -11.58
CA PRO A 24 -9.45 3.61 -10.23
C PRO A 24 -9.64 4.83 -9.32
N HIS A 25 -10.73 4.86 -8.56
CA HIS A 25 -10.94 5.91 -7.57
C HIS A 25 -9.83 5.83 -6.52
N LYS A 26 -8.95 6.82 -6.49
CA LYS A 26 -7.92 6.93 -5.45
C LYS A 26 -8.61 7.37 -4.17
N LYS A 27 -8.37 6.66 -3.06
CA LYS A 27 -8.81 7.16 -1.75
C LYS A 27 -7.88 8.31 -1.35
N THR A 28 -8.47 9.37 -0.80
CA THR A 28 -7.71 10.48 -0.21
C THR A 28 -6.78 9.93 0.87
N ALA A 29 -5.52 10.36 0.84
CA ALA A 29 -4.57 10.01 1.88
C ALA A 29 -5.00 10.67 3.19
N ILE A 30 -4.86 9.95 4.30
CA ILE A 30 -5.19 10.49 5.61
C ILE A 30 -4.13 11.49 6.08
N ALA A 31 -4.55 12.53 6.79
CA ALA A 31 -3.68 13.46 7.49
C ALA A 31 -3.44 13.04 8.95
N LEU A 32 -2.52 13.72 9.63
CA LEU A 32 -2.18 13.43 11.03
C LEU A 32 -3.40 13.51 11.96
N ALA A 33 -4.25 14.53 11.82
CA ALA A 33 -5.43 14.71 12.66
C ALA A 33 -6.43 13.55 12.53
N GLU A 34 -6.58 13.00 11.32
CA GLU A 34 -7.45 11.86 11.07
C GLU A 34 -6.86 10.57 11.67
N LEU A 35 -5.53 10.42 11.61
CA LEU A 35 -4.84 9.33 12.30
C LEU A 35 -5.06 9.40 13.81
N GLU A 36 -4.87 10.58 14.42
CA GLU A 36 -5.09 10.77 15.85
C GLU A 36 -6.51 10.43 16.27
N ALA A 37 -7.51 10.83 15.48
CA ALA A 37 -8.91 10.47 15.72
C ALA A 37 -9.14 8.95 15.66
N MET A 38 -8.51 8.24 14.71
CA MET A 38 -8.60 6.76 14.64
C MET A 38 -7.84 6.08 15.78
N LEU A 39 -6.69 6.61 16.19
CA LEU A 39 -5.93 6.06 17.31
C LEU A 39 -6.69 6.21 18.64
N ALA A 40 -7.46 7.28 18.81
CA ALA A 40 -8.28 7.51 19.99
C ALA A 40 -9.40 6.48 20.18
N THR A 41 -9.80 5.75 19.13
CA THR A 41 -10.79 4.67 19.22
C THR A 41 -10.18 3.31 19.56
N CYS A 42 -8.85 3.18 19.51
CA CYS A 42 -8.14 1.95 19.84
C CYS A 42 -7.98 1.80 21.36
N GLY A 43 -8.77 0.91 21.98
CA GLY A 43 -8.67 0.60 23.42
C GLY A 43 -7.49 -0.29 23.78
N ASP A 44 -7.39 -0.67 25.05
CA ASP A 44 -6.27 -1.47 25.60
C ASP A 44 -6.42 -3.00 25.43
N SER A 45 -7.41 -3.45 24.65
CA SER A 45 -7.54 -4.85 24.29
C SER A 45 -6.42 -5.28 23.32
N LEU A 46 -6.19 -6.58 23.16
CA LEU A 46 -5.24 -7.09 22.17
C LEU A 46 -5.60 -6.63 20.75
N GLU A 47 -6.89 -6.53 20.44
CA GLU A 47 -7.39 -6.01 19.17
C GLU A 47 -7.05 -4.52 19.01
N GLY A 48 -7.28 -3.72 20.05
CA GLY A 48 -6.96 -2.29 20.02
C GLY A 48 -5.45 -2.02 19.91
N LEU A 49 -4.62 -2.79 20.61
CA LEU A 49 -3.16 -2.72 20.48
C LEU A 49 -2.69 -3.08 19.07
N ARG A 50 -3.27 -4.12 18.46
CA ARG A 50 -2.99 -4.51 17.07
C ARG A 50 -3.39 -3.38 16.12
N ASP A 51 -4.60 -2.86 16.25
CA ASP A 51 -5.13 -1.86 15.33
C ASP A 51 -4.33 -0.56 15.41
N ARG A 52 -3.96 -0.14 16.63
CA ARG A 52 -3.02 0.95 16.87
C ARG A 52 -1.67 0.71 16.20
N ALA A 53 -1.08 -0.48 16.35
CA ALA A 53 0.20 -0.82 15.73
C ALA A 53 0.10 -0.77 14.20
N LEU A 54 -0.97 -1.31 13.61
CA LEU A 54 -1.20 -1.31 12.16
C LEU A 54 -1.37 0.10 11.59
N LEU A 55 -2.14 0.95 12.28
CA LEU A 55 -2.34 2.35 11.90
C LEU A 55 -1.03 3.14 11.93
N CYS A 56 -0.29 3.06 13.05
CA CYS A 56 1.01 3.71 13.20
C CYS A 56 2.02 3.21 12.16
N PHE A 57 2.11 1.89 11.96
CA PHE A 57 3.02 1.29 11.00
C PHE A 57 2.71 1.73 9.57
N GLY A 58 1.44 1.66 9.16
CA GLY A 58 1.01 2.05 7.81
C GLY A 58 1.28 3.52 7.52
N PHE A 59 1.06 4.39 8.51
CA PHE A 59 1.33 5.82 8.39
C PHE A 59 2.83 6.14 8.36
N ALA A 60 3.59 5.68 9.37
CA ALA A 60 5.02 5.99 9.52
C ALA A 60 5.90 5.41 8.41
N SER A 61 5.50 4.28 7.81
CA SER A 61 6.24 3.64 6.72
C SER A 61 5.96 4.24 5.33
N GLY A 62 5.23 5.37 5.26
CA GLY A 62 4.99 6.13 4.03
C GLY A 62 3.59 5.94 3.42
N GLY A 63 2.55 5.74 4.24
CA GLY A 63 1.17 5.62 3.76
C GLY A 63 0.92 4.34 2.95
N ARG A 64 1.34 3.19 3.49
CA ARG A 64 1.28 1.90 2.77
C ARG A 64 -0.13 1.48 2.41
N ARG A 65 -0.26 0.75 1.30
CA ARG A 65 -1.53 0.16 0.89
C ARG A 65 -1.90 -0.97 1.84
N ARG A 66 -3.20 -1.21 2.04
CA ARG A 66 -3.71 -2.33 2.86
C ARG A 66 -3.09 -3.69 2.49
N SER A 67 -2.89 -3.96 1.20
CA SER A 67 -2.26 -5.20 0.75
C SER A 67 -0.77 -5.30 1.08
N GLU A 68 -0.08 -4.16 1.19
CA GLU A 68 1.33 -4.12 1.58
C GLU A 68 1.46 -4.31 3.10
N ILE A 69 0.56 -3.70 3.89
CA ILE A 69 0.50 -3.90 5.34
C ILE A 69 0.14 -5.36 5.67
N ALA A 70 -0.83 -5.95 4.98
CA ALA A 70 -1.25 -7.33 5.22
C ALA A 70 -0.15 -8.37 4.88
N ALA A 71 0.77 -8.02 3.98
CA ALA A 71 1.90 -8.86 3.61
C ALA A 71 3.17 -8.54 4.44
N ALA A 72 3.09 -7.60 5.39
CA ALA A 72 4.25 -7.15 6.12
C ALA A 72 4.73 -8.20 7.13
N ASP A 73 6.04 -8.39 7.20
CA ASP A 73 6.67 -9.38 8.07
C ASP A 73 7.71 -8.71 8.98
N LEU A 74 7.76 -9.13 10.24
CA LEU A 74 8.72 -8.61 11.21
C LEU A 74 10.17 -8.90 10.82
N ARG A 75 10.42 -9.94 10.00
CA ARG A 75 11.76 -10.24 9.46
C ARG A 75 12.32 -9.11 8.61
N ASP A 76 11.45 -8.31 8.00
CA ASP A 76 11.84 -7.18 7.16
C ASP A 76 11.95 -5.86 7.96
N LEU A 77 11.71 -5.90 9.27
CA LEU A 77 11.80 -4.77 10.17
C LEU A 77 13.14 -4.77 10.91
N ARG A 78 13.96 -3.74 10.66
CA ARG A 78 15.25 -3.55 11.31
C ARG A 78 15.24 -2.33 12.21
N ARG A 79 15.57 -2.50 13.49
CA ARG A 79 15.74 -1.39 14.43
C ARG A 79 17.02 -0.61 14.13
N ILE A 80 16.91 0.72 14.08
CA ILE A 80 18.02 1.66 13.94
C ILE A 80 18.05 2.59 15.16
N GLY A 81 18.72 2.14 16.22
CA GLY A 81 18.84 2.91 17.46
C GLY A 81 17.63 2.81 18.41
N PRO A 82 17.51 3.72 19.41
CA PRO A 82 16.55 3.57 20.49
C PRO A 82 15.09 3.64 20.05
N GLN A 83 14.77 4.48 19.06
CA GLN A 83 13.40 4.82 18.65
C GLN A 83 13.14 4.71 17.14
N GLY A 84 14.12 4.21 16.38
CA GLY A 84 14.03 4.16 14.93
C GLY A 84 13.86 2.74 14.40
N TYR A 85 13.07 2.60 13.33
CA TYR A 85 12.95 1.36 12.57
C TYR A 85 13.04 1.65 11.07
N ILE A 86 13.66 0.75 10.33
CA ILE A 86 13.62 0.68 8.88
C ILE A 86 12.82 -0.57 8.52
N TYR A 87 11.79 -0.39 7.70
CA TYR A 87 11.03 -1.51 7.15
C TYR A 87 11.35 -1.67 5.67
N ARG A 88 11.79 -2.87 5.27
CA ARG A 88 12.04 -3.22 3.88
C ARG A 88 10.75 -3.79 3.27
N LEU A 89 10.32 -3.25 2.13
CA LEU A 89 9.16 -3.79 1.40
C LEU A 89 9.67 -4.63 0.23
N GLU A 90 9.60 -5.96 0.35
CA GLU A 90 10.04 -6.88 -0.72
C GLU A 90 9.18 -6.75 -1.99
N HIS A 91 7.88 -6.49 -1.84
CA HIS A 91 6.96 -6.37 -2.97
C HIS A 91 6.13 -5.09 -2.88
N SER A 92 6.47 -4.09 -3.68
CA SER A 92 5.61 -2.92 -3.86
C SER A 92 4.65 -3.13 -5.02
N LYS A 93 3.41 -2.67 -4.87
CA LYS A 93 2.39 -2.75 -5.93
C LYS A 93 2.80 -2.07 -7.24
N THR A 94 3.86 -1.27 -7.23
CA THR A 94 4.44 -0.59 -8.40
C THR A 94 5.32 -1.49 -9.25
N GLN A 95 5.66 -2.71 -8.80
CA GLN A 95 6.44 -3.66 -9.61
C GLN A 95 5.58 -4.55 -10.54
N GLN A 96 4.27 -4.35 -10.63
CA GLN A 96 3.40 -5.20 -11.49
C GLN A 96 3.29 -4.78 -12.96
N ALA A 97 3.91 -3.68 -13.39
CA ALA A 97 4.25 -3.39 -14.79
C ALA A 97 5.13 -2.13 -14.79
N GLY A 98 6.37 -2.25 -15.27
CA GLY A 98 7.35 -1.18 -15.23
C GLY A 98 6.89 0.12 -15.89
N VAL A 99 7.43 1.24 -15.40
CA VAL A 99 7.59 2.45 -16.22
C VAL A 99 8.39 2.02 -17.45
N THR A 100 7.76 2.02 -18.63
CA THR A 100 8.48 1.80 -19.88
C THR A 100 9.35 3.00 -20.18
N ALA A 101 10.50 2.77 -20.83
CA ALA A 101 11.58 3.74 -21.12
C ALA A 101 11.17 5.02 -21.89
N SER A 102 9.89 5.19 -22.23
CA SER A 102 9.32 6.36 -22.90
C SER A 102 8.51 7.28 -21.97
N SER A 103 8.63 7.12 -20.65
CA SER A 103 7.86 7.93 -19.70
C SER A 103 8.65 9.20 -19.38
N THR A 104 8.40 10.26 -20.16
CA THR A 104 8.90 11.60 -19.85
C THR A 104 8.32 12.05 -18.51
N PRO A 105 9.12 12.58 -17.57
CA PRO A 105 8.59 13.15 -16.34
C PRO A 105 7.97 14.50 -16.68
N ASP A 106 6.64 14.59 -16.58
CA ASP A 106 5.98 15.90 -16.55
C ASP A 106 6.26 16.57 -15.21
N LYS A 107 6.66 17.85 -15.30
CA LYS A 107 6.87 18.78 -14.18
C LYS A 107 5.61 19.00 -13.37
#